data_AF-A0A525IYA7-F1
#
_entry.id   AF-A0A525IYA7-F1
#
_cell.length_a   1.000
_cell.length_b   1.000
_cell.length_c   1.000
_cell.angle_alpha   90.00
_cell.angle_beta   90.00
_cell.angle_gamma   90.00
#
_symmetry.space_group_name_H-M   'P 1'
#
loop_
_entity.id
_entity.type
_entity.pdbx_description
1 polymer ?
#
loop_
_entity_poly.entity_id
_entity_poly.type
_entity_poly.pdbx_seq_one_letter_code
_entity_poly.pdbx_strand_id
1 'polypeptide(L)' 'MSDAESYRERAAMAERLASEMTTGSHREQLLKIAGDWRLMAQKAEAAEKAAQSRPDVVVDFPIEPSLDNPSGDAS' A
#
# COMPACT_ATOMS: atom_id res chain seq x y z
N MET A 1 -10.31 -6.61 -6.03
CA MET A 1 -9.72 -7.03 -4.74
C MET A 1 -8.58 -6.10 -4.40
N SER A 2 -8.59 -5.54 -3.19
CA SER A 2 -7.44 -4.79 -2.67
C SER A 2 -6.37 -5.74 -2.12
N ASP A 3 -5.16 -5.23 -1.91
CA ASP A 3 -4.09 -5.99 -1.27
C ASP A 3 -4.50 -6.42 0.16
N ALA A 4 -5.18 -5.53 0.87
CA ALA A 4 -5.73 -5.81 2.20
C ALA A 4 -6.73 -6.98 2.20
N GLU A 5 -7.66 -6.98 1.25
CA GLU A 5 -8.65 -8.06 1.09
C GLU A 5 -7.97 -9.40 0.78
N SER A 6 -6.99 -9.38 -0.13
CA SER A 6 -6.20 -10.57 -0.50
C SER A 6 -5.45 -11.16 0.70
N TYR A 7 -4.89 -10.32 1.57
CA TYR A 7 -4.22 -10.76 2.79
C TYR A 7 -5.21 -11.30 3.83
N ARG A 8 -6.40 -10.70 3.96
CA ARG A 8 -7.45 -11.22 4.85
C ARG A 8 -7.93 -12.61 4.43
N GLU A 9 -8.11 -12.84 3.13
CA GLU A 9 -8.49 -14.16 2.62
C GLU A 9 -7.42 -15.23 2.92
N ARG A 10 -6.14 -14.89 2.72
CA ARG A 10 -5.03 -15.80 3.03
C ARG A 10 -4.94 -16.12 4.53
N ALA A 11 -5.18 -15.14 5.38
CA ALA A 11 -5.26 -15.36 6.82
C ALA A 11 -6.41 -16.32 7.18
N ALA A 12 -7.60 -16.09 6.63
CA ALA A 12 -8.77 -16.93 6.86
C ALA A 12 -8.55 -18.37 6.38
N MET A 13 -7.90 -18.56 5.22
CA MET A 13 -7.55 -19.89 4.72
C MET A 13 -6.58 -20.62 5.66
N ALA A 14 -5.53 -19.95 6.13
CA ALA A 14 -4.56 -20.54 7.05
C ALA A 14 -5.21 -20.90 8.41
N GLU A 15 -6.11 -20.07 8.92
CA GLU A 15 -6.89 -20.37 10.13
C GLU A 15 -7.84 -21.55 9.94
N ARG A 16 -8.52 -21.61 8.78
CA ARG A 16 -9.38 -22.75 8.46
C ARG A 16 -8.57 -24.04 8.46
N LEU A 17 -7.44 -24.06 7.75
CA LEU A 17 -6.55 -25.23 7.74
C LEU A 17 -6.06 -25.58 9.15
N ALA A 18 -5.70 -24.59 9.97
CA ALA A 18 -5.32 -24.82 11.37
C ALA A 18 -6.47 -25.37 12.23
N SER A 19 -7.71 -24.99 11.93
CA SER A 19 -8.91 -25.45 12.65
C SER A 19 -9.26 -26.91 12.37
N GLU A 20 -8.86 -27.42 11.21
CA GLU A 20 -9.00 -28.82 10.82
C GLU A 20 -7.94 -29.72 11.52
N MET A 21 -7.00 -29.13 12.25
CA MET A 21 -5.93 -29.83 12.96
C MET A 21 -6.17 -29.85 14.48
N THR A 22 -6.06 -31.03 15.10
CA THR A 22 -6.26 -31.21 16.54
C THR A 22 -5.16 -30.52 17.37
N THR A 23 -3.90 -30.86 17.12
CA THR A 23 -2.71 -30.27 17.77
C THR A 23 -1.46 -30.63 16.97
N GLY A 24 -0.43 -29.78 16.98
CA GLY A 24 0.87 -30.09 16.38
C GLY A 24 1.60 -28.87 15.86
N SER A 25 2.91 -29.01 15.59
CA SER A 25 3.78 -27.93 15.10
C SER A 25 3.25 -27.29 13.81
N HIS A 26 2.67 -28.07 12.91
CA HIS A 26 2.06 -27.56 11.68
C HIS A 26 0.83 -26.67 11.94
N ARG A 27 0.01 -26.99 12.96
CA ARG A 27 -1.11 -26.14 13.36
C ARG A 27 -0.61 -24.79 13.87
N GLU A 28 0.41 -24.80 14.72
CA GLU A 28 1.03 -23.59 15.26
C GLU A 28 1.66 -22.74 14.15
N GLN A 29 2.33 -23.38 13.18
CA GLN A 29 2.86 -22.70 12.00
C GLN A 29 1.75 -22.06 11.16
N LEU A 30 0.63 -22.76 10.93
CA LEU A 30 -0.50 -22.20 10.20
C LEU A 30 -1.13 -21.01 10.93
N LEU A 31 -1.28 -21.07 12.26
CA LEU A 31 -1.75 -19.94 13.06
C LEU A 31 -0.78 -18.76 13.00
N LYS A 32 0.53 -19.01 13.02
CA LYS A 32 1.54 -17.97 12.81
C LYS A 32 1.41 -17.33 11.43
N ILE A 33 1.28 -18.14 10.38
CA ILE A 33 1.09 -17.67 9.00
C ILE A 33 -0.19 -16.82 8.90
N ALA A 34 -1.29 -17.25 9.54
CA ALA A 34 -2.52 -16.47 9.57
C ALA A 34 -2.33 -15.11 10.25
N GLY A 35 -1.60 -15.08 11.38
CA GLY A 35 -1.24 -13.84 12.06
C GLY A 35 -0.38 -12.91 11.20
N ASP A 36 0.62 -13.45 10.49
CA ASP A 36 1.48 -12.69 9.59
C ASP A 36 0.66 -12.08 8.44
N TRP A 37 -0.29 -12.83 7.86
CA TRP A 37 -1.21 -12.30 6.84
C TRP A 37 -2.15 -11.22 7.37
N ARG A 38 -2.69 -11.36 8.58
CA ARG A 38 -3.51 -10.30 9.21
C ARG A 38 -2.71 -9.01 9.42
N LEU A 39 -1.45 -9.13 9.82
CA LEU A 39 -0.57 -7.96 9.97
C LEU A 39 -0.34 -7.27 8.62
N MET A 40 -0.13 -8.04 7.56
CA MET A 40 0.02 -7.48 6.20
C MET A 40 -1.27 -6.79 5.73
N ALA A 41 -2.45 -7.36 6.03
CA ALA A 41 -3.72 -6.71 5.74
C ALA A 41 -3.85 -5.35 6.43
N GLN A 42 -3.55 -5.26 7.73
CA GLN A 42 -3.60 -4.00 8.48
C GLN A 42 -2.63 -2.96 7.91
N LYS A 43 -1.42 -3.38 7.50
CA LYS A 43 -0.44 -2.49 6.87
C LYS A 43 -0.94 -1.97 5.52
N ALA A 44 -1.55 -2.83 4.71
CA ALA A 44 -2.13 -2.44 3.43
C ALA A 44 -3.27 -1.44 3.60
N GLU A 45 -4.18 -1.66 4.56
CA GLU A 45 -5.27 -0.72 4.88
C GLU A 45 -4.74 0.64 5.37
N ALA A 46 -3.71 0.62 6.22
CA ALA A 46 -3.07 1.84 6.68
C ALA A 46 -2.40 2.63 5.53
N ALA A 47 -1.73 1.93 4.62
CA ALA A 47 -1.11 2.53 3.44
C ALA A 47 -2.17 3.12 2.49
N GLU A 48 -3.28 2.42 2.27
CA GLU A 48 -4.39 2.90 1.45
C GLU A 48 -5.03 4.16 2.06
N LYS A 49 -5.30 4.15 3.37
CA LYS A 49 -5.80 5.32 4.08
C LYS A 49 -4.85 6.51 4.00
N ALA A 50 -3.55 6.27 4.10
CA ALA A 50 -2.53 7.30 3.96
C ALA A 50 -2.47 7.87 2.53
N ALA A 51 -2.62 7.02 1.51
CA ALA A 51 -2.68 7.44 0.11
C ALA A 51 -3.93 8.30 -0.17
N GLN A 52 -5.09 7.93 0.39
CA GLN A 52 -6.32 8.71 0.25
C GLN A 52 -6.29 10.05 1.03
N SER A 53 -5.51 10.10 2.12
CA SER A 53 -5.41 11.29 2.97
C SER A 53 -4.30 12.25 2.55
N ARG A 54 -3.45 11.88 1.58
CA ARG A 54 -2.49 12.82 0.99
C ARG A 54 -3.26 13.72 0.01
N PRO A 55 -3.52 15.01 0.33
CA PRO A 55 -3.89 15.93 -0.72
C PRO A 55 -2.73 15.97 -1.73
N ASP A 56 -3.06 15.93 -3.02
CA ASP A 56 -2.14 16.28 -4.10
C ASP A 56 -1.37 17.53 -3.68
N VAL A 57 -0.12 17.36 -3.26
CA VAL A 57 0.80 18.47 -3.17
C VAL A 57 1.14 18.77 -4.62
N VAL A 58 0.29 19.58 -5.25
CA VAL A 58 0.66 20.35 -6.43
C VAL A 58 1.85 21.17 -5.97
N VAL A 59 3.04 20.67 -6.27
CA VAL A 59 4.27 21.42 -6.07
C VAL A 59 4.21 22.53 -7.10
N ASP A 60 3.66 23.68 -6.69
CA ASP A 60 3.68 24.92 -7.45
C ASP A 60 5.14 25.38 -7.54
N PHE A 61 5.84 24.80 -8.51
CA PHE A 61 7.18 25.21 -8.87
C PHE A 61 7.02 26.47 -9.71
N PRO A 62 7.54 27.63 -9.30
CA PRO A 62 7.49 28.82 -10.15
C PRO A 62 8.35 28.53 -11.39
N ILE A 63 7.69 28.32 -12.52
CA ILE A 63 8.34 28.39 -13.83
C ILE A 63 8.69 29.86 -14.02
N GLU A 64 9.94 30.23 -13.75
CA GLU A 64 10.44 31.52 -14.21
C GLU A 64 10.34 31.54 -15.74
N PRO A 65 9.59 32.49 -16.34
CA PRO A 65 9.64 32.64 -17.78
C PRO A 65 10.98 33.29 -18.12
N SER A 66 11.90 32.53 -18.71
CA SER A 66 13.04 33.09 -19.43
C SER A 66 12.53 33.91 -20.62
N LEU A 67 12.20 35.18 -20.35
CA LEU A 67 12.04 36.23 -21.34
C LEU A 67 13.40 36.87 -21.54
N ASP A 68 14.21 36.27 -22.42
CA ASP A 68 15.26 37.02 -23.11
C ASP A 68 15.20 36.69 -24.59
N ASN A 69 14.33 37.44 -25.27
CA ASN A 69 14.36 37.60 -26.71
C ASN A 69 14.22 39.09 -27.00
N PRO A 70 15.30 39.83 -27.24
CA PRO A 70 15.22 41.06 -27.99
C PRO A 70 15.27 40.70 -29.49
N SER A 71 14.07 40.61 -30.05
CA SER A 71 13.84 40.82 -31.49
C SER A 71 14.49 42.15 -31.90
N GLY A 72 15.20 42.14 -33.04
CA GLY A 72 16.10 43.21 -33.46
C GLY A 72 15.46 44.55 -33.84
N ASP A 73 16.32 45.55 -33.97
CA ASP A 73 16.09 46.81 -34.69
C ASP A 73 17.49 47.32 -35.13
N ALA A 74 17.82 47.23 -36.42
CA ALA A 74 17.79 48.33 -37.38
C ALA A 74 18.81 49.44 -37.12
N SER A 75 19.91 49.45 -37.91
CA SER A 75 20.56 50.64 -38.49
C SER A 75 21.64 50.19 -39.49
#